data_AF-A0A934AK26-F1
#
_entry.id   AF-A0A934AK26-F1
#
_cell.length_a   1.000
_cell.length_b   1.000
_cell.length_c   1.000
_cell.angle_alpha   90.00
_cell.angle_beta   90.00
_cell.angle_gamma   90.00
#
_symmetry.space_group_name_H-M   'P 1'
#
loop_
_entity.id
_entity.type
_entity.pdbx_description
1 polymer ?
#
loop_
_entity_poly.entity_id
_entity_poly.type
_entity_poly.pdbx_seq_one_letter_code
_entity_poly.pdbx_strand_id
1 'polypeptide(L)'
;MSRPTAEAQSPEHQANRLFPGLKWLSAEEAAAATRHRDDLLRSLAPETERGFHGNKLHVGPLSPGCARCVSGTWSCAFFSSACNASCFFCPSSREAWQDNALCADMLMFGRSRNFADYVDRLGFNGASFSGGEPLLLMGKVLEGLAALRKTSGQRLHLWLYTNGLLVTENRLKRLRAAGLDEMRFNICAAGYDLKAVSLAVKFIPTVTVEIPMIPEDYERVRNLLGPMKRIGVKHLNLHQLYVSRGNHRAFGRRGYTGLRLPCTPTLESELAALRILRAALDGGVGIPINYCSMTYRDRVTAWSRRRRAAALMKMPCEDVTGAGYLRRFAIRGPRAELANLSSSLARNMKISRLWSRSDDPSEIYCHPRLIEALGSMPTQVTLRYFECQLRQQPDQKGAQTKRIRLNAEMTVCAQRMLRGEYTYLSPKVVDEIARPLDPAQENELLESIAPFEHLKEGFPELS
;
A
#
# COMPACT_ATOMS: atom_id res chain seq x y z
N MET A 1 -17.92 46.74 0.91
CA MET A 1 -16.96 45.93 0.15
C MET A 1 -17.17 44.47 0.51
N SER A 2 -17.97 43.78 -0.29
CA SER A 2 -18.35 42.38 -0.07
C SER A 2 -17.13 41.49 -0.30
N ARG A 3 -16.80 40.64 0.69
CA ARG A 3 -15.79 39.58 0.54
C ARG A 3 -16.25 38.63 -0.57
N PRO A 4 -15.40 38.27 -1.55
CA PRO A 4 -15.77 37.27 -2.53
C PRO A 4 -15.95 35.93 -1.83
N THR A 5 -17.09 35.30 -2.07
CA THR A 5 -17.35 33.90 -1.76
C THR A 5 -16.30 33.04 -2.45
N ALA A 6 -15.62 32.19 -1.68
CA ALA A 6 -14.68 31.21 -2.22
C ALA A 6 -15.47 30.18 -3.05
N GLU A 7 -15.59 30.41 -4.35
CA GLU A 7 -16.02 29.39 -5.31
C GLU A 7 -15.12 28.16 -5.13
N ALA A 8 -15.74 26.99 -4.94
CA ALA A 8 -15.04 25.72 -4.94
C ALA A 8 -14.41 25.52 -6.33
N GLN A 9 -13.14 25.88 -6.45
CA GLN A 9 -12.38 25.81 -7.70
C GLN A 9 -12.37 24.36 -8.23
N SER A 10 -12.46 24.20 -9.54
CA SER A 10 -12.44 22.88 -10.18
C SER A 10 -11.17 22.11 -9.80
N PRO A 11 -11.21 20.76 -9.75
CA PRO A 11 -10.02 19.92 -9.53
C PRO A 11 -8.86 20.24 -10.49
N GLU A 12 -9.17 20.77 -11.67
CA GLU A 12 -8.20 21.28 -12.65
C GLU A 12 -7.36 22.44 -12.12
N HIS A 13 -8.02 23.45 -11.53
CA HIS A 13 -7.35 24.60 -10.96
C HIS A 13 -6.46 24.23 -9.77
N GLN A 14 -6.88 23.26 -8.94
CA GLN A 14 -6.10 22.80 -7.79
C GLN A 14 -4.83 22.03 -8.19
N ALA A 15 -4.91 21.15 -9.19
CA ALA A 15 -3.76 20.37 -9.65
C ALA A 15 -2.67 21.25 -10.30
N ASN A 16 -3.09 22.20 -11.16
CA ASN A 16 -2.18 23.18 -11.79
C ASN A 16 -1.46 24.06 -10.76
N ARG A 17 -2.14 24.41 -9.67
CA ARG A 17 -1.56 25.20 -8.59
C ARG A 17 -0.52 24.43 -7.78
N LEU A 18 -0.69 23.11 -7.62
CA LEU A 18 0.24 22.27 -6.86
C LEU A 18 1.56 22.03 -7.61
N PHE A 19 1.50 21.86 -8.93
CA PHE A 19 2.67 21.57 -9.76
C PHE A 19 2.70 22.46 -11.01
N PRO A 20 3.14 23.72 -10.89
CA PRO A 20 3.20 24.63 -12.03
C PRO A 20 4.17 24.12 -13.11
N GLY A 21 3.74 24.22 -14.37
CA GLY A 21 4.54 23.80 -15.53
C GLY A 21 4.49 22.29 -15.84
N LEU A 22 3.64 21.52 -15.15
CA LEU A 22 3.36 20.13 -15.52
C LEU A 22 2.21 20.08 -16.55
N LYS A 23 2.30 19.18 -17.53
CA LYS A 23 1.20 18.90 -18.45
C LYS A 23 0.12 18.06 -17.73
N TRP A 24 -1.14 18.35 -18.02
CA TRP A 24 -2.31 17.56 -17.60
C TRP A 24 -3.14 17.22 -18.83
N LEU A 25 -3.87 16.11 -18.76
CA LEU A 25 -4.74 15.67 -19.85
C LEU A 25 -6.06 16.44 -19.80
N SER A 26 -6.55 16.84 -20.97
CA SER A 26 -7.99 17.09 -21.17
C SER A 26 -8.78 15.78 -21.11
N ALA A 27 -10.11 15.86 -20.97
CA ALA A 27 -10.96 14.67 -20.96
C ALA A 27 -10.82 13.81 -22.23
N GLU A 28 -10.67 14.45 -23.40
CA GLU A 28 -10.47 13.76 -24.68
C GLU A 28 -9.10 13.06 -24.74
N GLU A 29 -8.03 13.77 -24.35
CA GLU A 29 -6.68 13.17 -24.28
C GLU A 29 -6.64 12.01 -23.27
N ALA A 30 -7.35 12.13 -22.15
CA ALA A 30 -7.45 11.10 -21.12
C ALA A 30 -8.17 9.85 -21.62
N ALA A 31 -9.26 10.00 -22.37
CA ALA A 31 -9.96 8.90 -23.01
C ALA A 31 -9.07 8.21 -24.07
N ALA A 32 -8.35 8.98 -24.89
CA ALA A 32 -7.41 8.45 -25.87
C ALA A 32 -6.24 7.69 -25.22
N ALA A 33 -5.65 8.27 -24.17
CA ALA A 33 -4.58 7.64 -23.40
C ALA A 33 -5.05 6.34 -22.72
N THR A 34 -6.29 6.33 -22.20
CA THR A 34 -6.90 5.14 -21.59
C THR A 34 -7.03 4.03 -22.62
N ARG A 35 -7.57 4.31 -23.82
CA ARG A 35 -7.66 3.33 -24.91
C ARG A 35 -6.29 2.75 -25.27
N HIS A 36 -5.28 3.61 -25.44
CA HIS A 36 -3.92 3.18 -25.78
C HIS A 36 -3.29 2.29 -24.68
N ARG A 37 -3.42 2.68 -23.41
CA ARG A 37 -2.95 1.86 -22.29
C ARG A 37 -3.68 0.51 -22.26
N ASP A 38 -4.99 0.51 -22.48
CA ASP A 38 -5.79 -0.71 -22.43
C ASP A 38 -5.47 -1.67 -23.59
N ASP A 39 -5.14 -1.15 -24.77
CA ASP A 39 -4.60 -1.95 -25.89
C ASP A 39 -3.31 -2.66 -25.49
N LEU A 40 -2.36 -1.95 -24.86
CA LEU A 40 -1.13 -2.55 -24.34
C LEU A 40 -1.44 -3.62 -23.29
N LEU A 41 -2.31 -3.32 -22.32
CA LEU A 41 -2.70 -4.27 -21.27
C LEU A 41 -3.39 -5.51 -21.84
N ARG A 42 -4.22 -5.37 -22.89
CA ARG A 42 -4.84 -6.49 -23.61
C ARG A 42 -3.80 -7.34 -24.33
N SER A 43 -2.85 -6.71 -25.03
CA SER A 43 -1.76 -7.41 -25.73
C SER A 43 -0.84 -8.22 -24.80
N LEU A 44 -0.80 -7.86 -23.51
CA LEU A 44 0.00 -8.53 -22.48
C LEU A 44 -0.77 -9.63 -21.76
N ALA A 45 -2.10 -9.59 -21.76
CA ALA A 45 -2.95 -10.43 -20.91
C ALA A 45 -2.72 -11.95 -21.06
N PRO A 46 -2.46 -12.52 -22.25
CA PRO A 46 -2.26 -13.96 -22.40
C PRO A 46 -0.99 -14.50 -21.72
N GLU A 47 -0.02 -13.63 -21.46
CA GLU A 47 1.33 -14.00 -21.01
C GLU A 47 1.72 -13.33 -19.69
N THR A 48 0.79 -12.60 -19.06
CA THR A 48 1.00 -11.90 -17.80
C THR A 48 0.02 -12.35 -16.72
N GLU A 49 0.50 -12.36 -15.50
CA GLU A 49 -0.30 -12.56 -14.31
C GLU A 49 -0.68 -11.21 -13.70
N ARG A 50 -1.85 -11.18 -13.04
CA ARG A 50 -2.35 -9.99 -12.34
C ARG A 50 -2.63 -10.32 -10.88
N GLY A 51 -1.79 -9.82 -9.98
CA GLY A 51 -2.02 -9.85 -8.54
C GLY A 51 -2.85 -8.66 -8.04
N PHE A 52 -3.19 -8.68 -6.75
CA PHE A 52 -3.85 -7.58 -6.01
C PHE A 52 -5.04 -6.96 -6.78
N HIS A 53 -6.15 -7.69 -6.90
CA HIS A 53 -7.36 -7.22 -7.58
C HIS A 53 -7.14 -6.73 -9.01
N GLY A 54 -6.18 -7.30 -9.75
CA GLY A 54 -5.94 -6.94 -11.14
C GLY A 54 -4.97 -5.77 -11.36
N ASN A 55 -4.44 -5.16 -10.29
CA ASN A 55 -3.59 -3.97 -10.35
C ASN A 55 -2.08 -4.25 -10.35
N LYS A 56 -1.67 -5.49 -10.12
CA LYS A 56 -0.26 -5.88 -10.03
C LYS A 56 0.12 -6.73 -11.23
N LEU A 57 0.59 -6.11 -12.30
CA LEU A 57 0.96 -6.81 -13.53
C LEU A 57 2.39 -7.37 -13.44
N HIS A 58 2.57 -8.65 -13.75
CA HIS A 58 3.90 -9.25 -13.80
C HIS A 58 4.02 -10.38 -14.85
N VAL A 59 5.25 -10.59 -15.30
CA VAL A 59 5.68 -11.72 -16.13
C VAL A 59 6.50 -12.65 -15.24
N GLY A 60 6.09 -13.91 -15.14
CA GLY A 60 6.73 -14.90 -14.27
C GLY A 60 6.58 -14.58 -12.77
N PRO A 61 7.33 -15.27 -11.90
CA PRO A 61 7.14 -15.18 -10.45
C PRO A 61 7.60 -13.83 -9.86
N LEU A 62 6.80 -13.31 -8.94
CA LEU A 62 7.16 -12.15 -8.11
C LEU A 62 8.38 -12.45 -7.22
N SER A 63 9.20 -11.42 -6.96
CA SER A 63 10.26 -11.56 -5.94
C SER A 63 9.64 -11.82 -4.56
N PRO A 64 10.36 -12.51 -3.65
CA PRO A 64 9.81 -12.80 -2.32
C PRO A 64 9.41 -11.53 -1.55
N GLY A 65 10.11 -10.40 -1.75
CA GLY A 65 9.68 -9.11 -1.22
C GLY A 65 8.41 -8.56 -1.90
N CYS A 66 8.26 -8.72 -3.22
CA CYS A 66 7.05 -8.27 -3.93
C CYS A 66 5.80 -9.08 -3.56
N ALA A 67 5.93 -10.40 -3.39
CA ALA A 67 4.84 -11.26 -2.91
C ALA A 67 4.30 -10.79 -1.54
N ARG A 68 5.20 -10.37 -0.64
CA ARG A 68 4.84 -9.85 0.69
C ARG A 68 4.22 -8.45 0.66
N CYS A 69 4.59 -7.65 -0.33
CA CYS A 69 3.92 -6.39 -0.61
C CYS A 69 2.46 -6.66 -1.01
N VAL A 70 2.23 -7.58 -1.95
CA VAL A 70 0.88 -7.97 -2.42
C VAL A 70 0.01 -8.52 -1.29
N SER A 71 0.56 -9.35 -0.40
CA SER A 71 -0.18 -9.87 0.76
C SER A 71 -0.35 -8.85 1.90
N GLY A 72 0.23 -7.65 1.79
CA GLY A 72 0.13 -6.61 2.81
C GLY A 72 0.93 -6.89 4.08
N THR A 73 1.93 -7.78 4.04
CA THR A 73 2.68 -8.27 5.22
C THR A 73 4.13 -7.73 5.28
N TRP A 74 4.35 -6.56 4.66
CA TRP A 74 5.65 -5.86 4.59
C TRP A 74 5.64 -4.50 5.30
N SER A 75 6.73 -4.17 6.01
CA SER A 75 7.03 -2.79 6.45
C SER A 75 8.45 -2.36 6.04
N CYS A 76 8.62 -1.07 5.73
CA CYS A 76 9.88 -0.50 5.28
C CYS A 76 10.42 0.51 6.30
N ALA A 77 11.60 0.23 6.82
CA ALA A 77 12.39 1.14 7.63
C ALA A 77 13.09 2.18 6.76
N PHE A 78 12.98 3.45 7.15
CA PHE A 78 13.72 4.57 6.60
C PHE A 78 14.60 5.15 7.69
N PHE A 79 15.92 5.15 7.49
CA PHE A 79 16.87 5.70 8.47
C PHE A 79 17.19 7.19 8.23
N SER A 80 17.22 7.59 6.96
CA SER A 80 17.56 8.95 6.52
C SER A 80 17.18 9.12 5.04
N SER A 81 16.98 10.37 4.63
CA SER A 81 16.88 10.76 3.22
C SER A 81 18.24 11.04 2.56
N ALA A 82 19.35 10.96 3.31
CA ALA A 82 20.70 11.23 2.81
C ALA A 82 21.07 10.28 1.67
N CYS A 83 21.55 10.83 0.55
CA CYS A 83 21.88 10.09 -0.66
C CYS A 83 23.10 10.69 -1.36
N ASN A 84 23.95 9.86 -1.93
CA ASN A 84 25.11 10.25 -2.74
C ASN A 84 24.79 10.37 -4.24
N ALA A 85 23.52 10.28 -4.63
CA ALA A 85 23.05 10.46 -6.00
C ALA A 85 22.13 11.70 -6.13
N SER A 86 22.00 12.22 -7.34
CA SER A 86 21.27 13.46 -7.66
C SER A 86 20.22 13.27 -8.76
N CYS A 87 19.51 12.14 -8.73
CA CYS A 87 18.54 11.75 -9.74
C CYS A 87 17.47 12.83 -9.99
N PHE A 88 17.18 13.15 -11.25
CA PHE A 88 16.18 14.17 -11.61
C PHE A 88 14.75 13.79 -11.16
N PHE A 89 14.49 12.49 -11.00
CA PHE A 89 13.21 11.94 -10.57
C PHE A 89 13.07 11.82 -9.05
N CYS A 90 14.09 12.21 -8.26
CA CYS A 90 14.08 12.06 -6.81
C CYS A 90 12.87 12.78 -6.19
N PRO A 91 12.02 12.06 -5.43
CA PRO A 91 10.81 12.67 -4.88
C PRO A 91 11.10 13.58 -3.67
N SER A 92 12.27 13.42 -3.04
CA SER A 92 12.69 14.21 -1.87
C SER A 92 13.27 15.56 -2.33
N SER A 93 12.88 16.65 -1.68
CA SER A 93 13.59 17.91 -1.86
C SER A 93 14.91 17.89 -1.10
N ARG A 94 15.92 18.62 -1.59
CA ARG A 94 17.22 18.71 -0.91
C ARG A 94 17.12 19.43 0.43
N GLU A 95 16.11 20.27 0.65
CA GLU A 95 15.89 20.92 1.94
C GLU A 95 15.25 20.01 2.99
N ALA A 96 14.66 18.88 2.60
CA ALA A 96 14.02 17.91 3.50
C ALA A 96 15.02 16.89 4.12
N TRP A 97 16.33 17.18 4.06
CA TRP A 97 17.37 16.37 4.66
C TRP A 97 17.29 16.48 6.18
N GLN A 98 16.43 15.67 6.78
CA GLN A 98 16.29 15.61 8.23
C GLN A 98 16.96 14.36 8.79
N ASP A 99 17.49 14.56 9.99
CA ASP A 99 18.37 13.68 10.72
C ASP A 99 17.71 12.35 11.11
N ASN A 100 18.40 11.25 10.79
CA ASN A 100 18.64 10.06 11.62
C ASN A 100 17.52 9.33 12.40
N ALA A 101 16.26 9.69 12.24
CA ALA A 101 15.17 9.11 13.01
C ALA A 101 14.52 7.95 12.24
N LEU A 102 14.81 6.73 12.67
CA LEU A 102 14.23 5.51 12.11
C LEU A 102 12.70 5.60 12.11
N CYS A 103 12.09 5.56 10.93
CA CYS A 103 10.64 5.60 10.76
C CYS A 103 10.13 4.51 9.82
N ALA A 104 8.88 4.10 10.02
CA ALA A 104 8.14 3.21 9.13
C ALA A 104 6.63 3.40 9.38
N ASP A 105 5.81 3.27 8.34
CA ASP A 105 4.33 3.38 8.48
C ASP A 105 3.83 4.63 9.22
N MET A 106 4.51 5.76 9.01
CA MET A 106 4.23 7.05 9.67
C MET A 106 4.45 7.03 11.20
N LEU A 107 5.20 6.05 11.72
CA LEU A 107 5.62 5.93 13.11
C LEU A 107 7.12 6.19 13.24
N MET A 108 7.51 6.76 14.37
CA MET A 108 8.91 7.02 14.72
C MET A 108 9.38 6.01 15.76
N PHE A 109 10.40 5.23 15.42
CA PHE A 109 10.92 4.16 16.27
C PHE A 109 12.16 4.57 17.04
N GLY A 110 12.96 5.48 16.48
CA GLY A 110 14.24 5.95 17.03
C GLY A 110 15.35 4.90 16.98
N ARG A 111 15.09 3.65 17.40
CA ARG A 111 16.05 2.54 17.48
C ARG A 111 15.54 1.29 16.77
N SER A 112 16.47 0.50 16.23
CA SER A 112 16.19 -0.74 15.48
C SER A 112 15.37 -1.76 16.26
N ARG A 113 15.59 -1.89 17.58
CA ARG A 113 14.81 -2.80 18.45
C ARG A 113 13.32 -2.48 18.45
N ASN A 114 12.95 -1.20 18.54
CA ASN A 114 11.56 -0.78 18.55
C ASN A 114 10.85 -1.12 17.22
N PHE A 115 11.56 -0.96 16.11
CA PHE A 115 11.06 -1.38 14.80
C PHE A 115 10.94 -2.92 14.70
N ALA A 116 11.92 -3.67 15.22
CA ALA A 116 11.85 -5.13 15.22
C ALA A 116 10.67 -5.67 16.05
N ASP A 117 10.45 -5.12 17.25
CA ASP A 117 9.32 -5.50 18.11
C ASP A 117 7.98 -5.11 17.46
N TYR A 118 7.92 -4.00 16.71
CA TYR A 118 6.75 -3.64 15.90
C TYR A 118 6.47 -4.64 14.77
N VAL A 119 7.51 -5.01 14.01
CA VAL A 119 7.44 -5.99 12.94
C VAL A 119 6.92 -7.33 13.47
N ASP A 120 7.43 -7.77 14.61
CA ASP A 120 7.02 -9.01 15.27
C ASP A 120 5.58 -8.93 15.79
N ARG A 121 5.29 -7.91 16.61
CA ARG A 121 4.01 -7.72 17.28
C ARG A 121 2.81 -7.66 16.33
N LEU A 122 3.02 -7.11 15.13
CA LEU A 122 1.98 -6.96 14.13
C LEU A 122 2.02 -8.04 13.03
N GLY A 123 2.81 -9.09 13.22
CA GLY A 123 2.78 -10.29 12.39
C GLY A 123 3.28 -10.05 10.97
N PHE A 124 4.21 -9.11 10.77
CA PHE A 124 4.87 -8.96 9.48
C PHE A 124 5.73 -10.18 9.17
N ASN A 125 5.83 -10.53 7.89
CA ASN A 125 6.70 -11.59 7.38
C ASN A 125 7.69 -11.06 6.32
N GLY A 126 7.70 -9.75 6.05
CA GLY A 126 8.74 -9.06 5.30
C GLY A 126 9.12 -7.72 5.92
N ALA A 127 10.40 -7.38 5.89
CA ALA A 127 10.87 -6.05 6.26
C ALA A 127 12.00 -5.59 5.34
N SER A 128 12.09 -4.28 5.12
CA SER A 128 13.15 -3.72 4.27
C SER A 128 13.73 -2.42 4.78
N PHE A 129 14.87 -2.04 4.22
CA PHE A 129 15.53 -0.78 4.51
C PHE A 129 15.66 0.07 3.24
N SER A 130 15.20 1.31 3.31
CA SER A 130 15.19 2.29 2.22
C SER A 130 15.45 3.70 2.77
N GLY A 131 15.20 4.74 1.98
CA GLY A 131 15.50 6.14 2.30
C GLY A 131 16.15 6.84 1.12
N GLY A 132 17.25 7.53 1.39
CA GLY A 132 18.19 7.93 0.36
C GLY A 132 19.07 6.74 -0.06
N GLU A 133 20.31 6.69 0.43
CA GLU A 133 21.22 5.56 0.23
C GLU A 133 21.52 4.86 1.56
N PRO A 134 20.89 3.70 1.84
CA PRO A 134 21.13 2.95 3.07
C PRO A 134 22.59 2.57 3.32
N LEU A 135 23.41 2.36 2.28
CA LEU A 135 24.82 2.02 2.44
C LEU A 135 25.71 3.18 2.92
N LEU A 136 25.19 4.42 2.98
CA LEU A 136 25.83 5.52 3.73
C LEU A 136 25.75 5.25 5.25
N LEU A 137 24.70 4.57 5.70
CA LEU A 137 24.39 4.25 7.10
C LEU A 137 24.55 2.75 7.36
N MET A 138 25.60 2.15 6.81
CA MET A 138 25.85 0.69 6.87
C MET A 138 25.75 0.12 8.29
N GLY A 139 26.25 0.84 9.30
CA GLY A 139 26.13 0.43 10.72
C GLY A 139 24.69 0.26 11.16
N LYS A 140 23.83 1.26 10.89
CA LYS A 140 22.40 1.22 11.23
C LYS A 140 21.65 0.11 10.48
N VAL A 141 22.00 -0.13 9.22
CA VAL A 141 21.44 -1.25 8.44
C VAL A 141 21.77 -2.59 9.10
N LEU A 142 23.03 -2.81 9.49
CA LEU A 142 23.46 -4.04 10.16
C LEU A 142 22.80 -4.20 11.54
N GLU A 143 22.69 -3.14 12.33
CA GLU A 143 21.93 -3.13 13.60
C GLU A 143 20.46 -3.48 13.38
N GLY A 144 19.85 -2.92 12.34
CA GLY A 144 18.48 -3.23 11.92
C GLY A 144 18.29 -4.69 11.58
N LEU A 145 19.16 -5.24 10.72
CA LEU A 145 19.15 -6.65 10.33
C LEU A 145 19.31 -7.57 11.56
N ALA A 146 20.29 -7.29 12.42
CA ALA A 146 20.52 -8.06 13.64
C ALA A 146 19.31 -8.03 14.58
N ALA A 147 18.68 -6.88 14.79
CA ALA A 147 17.49 -6.75 15.62
C ALA A 147 16.31 -7.57 15.05
N LEU A 148 16.04 -7.46 13.75
CA LEU A 148 14.96 -8.19 13.08
C LEU A 148 15.20 -9.70 13.10
N ARG A 149 16.44 -10.15 12.86
CA ARG A 149 16.81 -11.56 12.95
C ARG A 149 16.69 -12.10 14.36
N LYS A 150 17.09 -11.32 15.37
CA LYS A 150 16.96 -11.71 16.78
C LYS A 150 15.49 -11.85 17.20
N THR A 151 14.63 -10.91 16.81
CA THR A 151 13.22 -10.91 17.22
C THR A 151 12.38 -11.90 16.41
N SER A 152 12.56 -11.94 15.08
CA SER A 152 11.66 -12.67 14.18
C SER A 152 12.32 -13.81 13.40
N GLY A 153 13.62 -14.08 13.55
CA GLY A 153 14.29 -15.24 12.95
C GLY A 153 14.19 -15.31 11.42
N GLN A 154 14.11 -16.55 10.90
CA GLN A 154 14.10 -16.84 9.46
C GLN A 154 12.71 -16.75 8.80
N ARG A 155 11.62 -16.64 9.58
CA ARG A 155 10.27 -16.43 9.01
C ARG A 155 10.12 -15.08 8.31
N LEU A 156 11.00 -14.13 8.60
CA LEU A 156 10.98 -12.78 8.09
C LEU A 156 11.91 -12.67 6.87
N HIS A 157 11.41 -12.27 5.70
CA HIS A 157 12.26 -11.99 4.54
C HIS A 157 12.80 -10.55 4.63
N LEU A 158 14.10 -10.37 4.55
CA LEU A 158 14.78 -9.10 4.72
C LEU A 158 15.44 -8.61 3.44
N TRP A 159 15.14 -7.36 3.05
CA TRP A 159 15.75 -6.76 1.87
C TRP A 159 16.21 -5.32 2.01
N LEU A 160 17.15 -4.93 1.15
CA LEU A 160 17.78 -3.62 1.15
C LEU A 160 17.64 -2.97 -0.23
N TYR A 161 17.19 -1.72 -0.26
CA TYR A 161 17.25 -0.88 -1.47
C TYR A 161 18.59 -0.13 -1.51
N THR A 162 19.20 -0.02 -2.68
CA THR A 162 20.44 0.77 -2.88
C THR A 162 20.51 1.33 -4.30
N ASN A 163 21.25 2.41 -4.48
CA ASN A 163 21.69 2.90 -5.79
C ASN A 163 22.95 2.18 -6.32
N GLY A 164 23.58 1.32 -5.52
CA GLY A 164 24.71 0.48 -5.92
C GLY A 164 26.08 1.15 -5.91
N LEU A 165 26.17 2.48 -5.80
CA LEU A 165 27.43 3.23 -5.91
C LEU A 165 28.44 2.93 -4.80
N LEU A 166 27.96 2.46 -3.64
CA LEU A 166 28.78 2.16 -2.47
C LEU A 166 28.90 0.66 -2.20
N VAL A 167 28.60 -0.18 -3.19
CA VAL A 167 28.70 -1.63 -3.07
C VAL A 167 30.16 -2.07 -3.19
N THR A 168 30.59 -2.85 -2.21
CA THR A 168 31.89 -3.53 -2.21
C THR A 168 31.70 -4.96 -1.71
N GLU A 169 32.63 -5.84 -2.05
CA GLU A 169 32.61 -7.23 -1.60
C GLU A 169 32.50 -7.35 -0.07
N ASN A 170 33.30 -6.56 0.67
CA ASN A 170 33.26 -6.55 2.14
C ASN A 170 31.86 -6.17 2.67
N ARG A 171 31.22 -5.16 2.08
CA ARG A 171 29.86 -4.75 2.49
C ARG A 171 28.85 -5.85 2.19
N LEU A 172 28.93 -6.50 1.04
CA LEU A 172 28.04 -7.61 0.67
C LEU A 172 28.19 -8.81 1.61
N LYS A 173 29.42 -9.20 1.96
CA LYS A 173 29.70 -10.27 2.94
C LYS A 173 29.09 -9.94 4.30
N ARG A 174 29.25 -8.69 4.78
CA ARG A 174 28.66 -8.24 6.05
C ARG A 174 27.14 -8.26 6.04
N LEU A 175 26.51 -7.79 4.95
CA LEU A 175 25.05 -7.86 4.79
C LEU A 175 24.56 -9.31 4.79
N ARG A 176 25.24 -10.19 4.06
CA ARG A 176 24.89 -11.62 4.01
C ARG A 176 25.02 -12.27 5.39
N ALA A 177 26.13 -12.02 6.09
CA ALA A 177 26.38 -12.54 7.44
C ALA A 177 25.35 -12.03 8.46
N ALA A 178 24.86 -10.79 8.31
CA ALA A 178 23.76 -10.24 9.11
C ALA A 178 22.38 -10.80 8.72
N GLY A 179 22.31 -11.69 7.73
CA GLY A 179 21.11 -12.39 7.33
C GLY A 179 20.27 -11.64 6.30
N LEU A 180 20.83 -10.78 5.44
CA LEU A 180 20.09 -10.20 4.32
C LEU A 180 19.73 -11.29 3.28
N ASP A 181 18.48 -11.27 2.79
CA ASP A 181 17.97 -12.25 1.82
C ASP A 181 17.92 -11.71 0.39
N GLU A 182 17.56 -10.42 0.25
CA GLU A 182 17.36 -9.78 -1.04
C GLU A 182 17.99 -8.37 -1.08
N MET A 183 18.55 -7.98 -2.22
CA MET A 183 19.08 -6.65 -2.45
C MET A 183 18.54 -6.10 -3.77
N ARG A 184 18.01 -4.87 -3.74
CA ARG A 184 17.35 -4.19 -4.85
C ARG A 184 18.18 -3.01 -5.31
N PHE A 185 18.52 -2.99 -6.59
CA PHE A 185 19.42 -2.00 -7.18
C PHE A 185 18.67 -1.02 -8.06
N ASN A 186 18.63 0.25 -7.66
CA ASN A 186 18.25 1.33 -8.57
C ASN A 186 19.42 1.69 -9.48
N ILE A 187 19.51 1.02 -10.63
CA ILE A 187 20.64 1.18 -11.56
C ILE A 187 20.61 2.51 -12.33
N CYS A 188 19.48 3.23 -12.37
CA CYS A 188 19.41 4.55 -13.01
C CYS A 188 20.40 5.54 -12.36
N ALA A 189 20.58 5.44 -11.04
CA ALA A 189 21.50 6.30 -10.29
C ALA A 189 22.98 6.01 -10.58
N ALA A 190 23.29 4.82 -11.11
CA ALA A 190 24.63 4.39 -11.51
C ALA A 190 24.82 4.42 -13.03
N GLY A 191 23.99 5.15 -13.77
CA GLY A 191 24.07 5.22 -15.23
C GLY A 191 23.85 3.87 -15.92
N TYR A 192 23.05 3.00 -15.30
CA TYR A 192 22.77 1.62 -15.74
C TYR A 192 23.98 0.67 -15.72
N ASP A 193 25.06 0.99 -14.99
CA ASP A 193 26.19 0.06 -14.79
C ASP A 193 25.76 -1.16 -13.95
N LEU A 194 26.02 -2.37 -14.48
CA LEU A 194 25.70 -3.64 -13.84
C LEU A 194 26.85 -4.23 -13.00
N LYS A 195 28.01 -3.56 -12.86
CA LYS A 195 29.14 -4.07 -12.07
C LYS A 195 28.76 -4.39 -10.61
N ALA A 196 28.09 -3.45 -9.94
CA ALA A 196 27.65 -3.65 -8.55
C ALA A 196 26.63 -4.80 -8.42
N VAL A 197 25.71 -4.90 -9.39
CA VAL A 197 24.71 -5.98 -9.49
C VAL A 197 25.41 -7.33 -9.67
N SER A 198 26.36 -7.41 -10.61
CA SER A 198 27.15 -8.61 -10.91
C SER A 198 27.97 -9.08 -9.71
N LEU A 199 28.56 -8.14 -8.96
CA LEU A 199 29.23 -8.47 -7.71
C LEU A 199 28.26 -9.01 -6.66
N ALA A 200 27.08 -8.37 -6.50
CA ALA A 200 26.10 -8.75 -5.49
C ALA A 200 25.50 -10.14 -5.69
N VAL A 201 25.30 -10.59 -6.94
CA VAL A 201 24.76 -11.92 -7.26
C VAL A 201 25.62 -13.04 -6.65
N LYS A 202 26.93 -12.81 -6.49
CA LYS A 202 27.86 -13.79 -5.90
C LYS A 202 27.66 -13.99 -4.39
N PHE A 203 27.02 -13.05 -3.69
CA PHE A 203 26.95 -13.04 -2.22
C PHE A 203 25.53 -13.01 -1.66
N ILE A 204 24.58 -12.37 -2.36
CA ILE A 204 23.22 -12.16 -1.89
C ILE A 204 22.29 -13.17 -2.59
N PRO A 205 21.45 -13.93 -1.85
CA PRO A 205 20.61 -14.97 -2.44
C PRO A 205 19.67 -14.48 -3.53
N THR A 206 19.12 -13.27 -3.38
CA THR A 206 18.21 -12.68 -4.35
C THR A 206 18.66 -11.27 -4.72
N VAL A 207 19.06 -11.08 -5.97
CA VAL A 207 19.34 -9.74 -6.51
C VAL A 207 18.22 -9.36 -7.46
N THR A 208 17.61 -8.22 -7.19
CA THR A 208 16.57 -7.61 -8.01
C THR A 208 17.09 -6.29 -8.56
N VAL A 209 16.88 -6.05 -9.86
CA VAL A 209 17.10 -4.72 -10.42
C VAL A 209 15.79 -3.95 -10.33
N GLU A 210 15.87 -2.69 -9.92
CA GLU A 210 14.74 -1.78 -9.79
C GLU A 210 14.97 -0.57 -10.70
N ILE A 211 14.01 -0.26 -11.57
CA ILE A 211 14.12 0.83 -12.54
C ILE A 211 12.87 1.69 -12.41
N PRO A 212 12.97 2.93 -11.90
CA PRO A 212 11.95 3.94 -12.19
C PRO A 212 11.91 4.13 -13.70
N MET A 213 10.79 3.81 -14.34
CA MET A 213 10.74 3.73 -15.80
C MET A 213 10.75 5.13 -16.40
N ILE A 214 11.94 5.57 -16.81
CA ILE A 214 12.19 6.81 -17.56
C ILE A 214 11.86 6.54 -19.03
N PRO A 215 10.87 7.22 -19.63
CA PRO A 215 10.45 6.97 -21.01
C PRO A 215 11.60 6.99 -22.02
N GLU A 216 12.54 7.91 -21.86
CA GLU A 216 13.69 8.14 -22.73
C GLU A 216 14.72 7.00 -22.65
N ASP A 217 14.72 6.22 -21.56
CA ASP A 217 15.65 5.10 -21.36
C ASP A 217 15.08 3.77 -21.89
N TYR A 218 13.94 3.77 -22.60
CA TYR A 218 13.29 2.55 -23.11
C TYR A 218 14.26 1.61 -23.83
N GLU A 219 14.99 2.09 -24.85
CA GLU A 219 15.91 1.26 -25.63
C GLU A 219 17.06 0.73 -24.79
N ARG A 220 17.55 1.54 -23.84
CA ARG A 220 18.60 1.14 -22.91
C ARG A 220 18.11 0.00 -22.01
N VAL A 221 16.94 0.12 -21.41
CA VAL A 221 16.35 -0.92 -20.55
C VAL A 221 16.09 -2.19 -21.34
N ARG A 222 15.52 -2.08 -22.55
CA ARG A 222 15.26 -3.22 -23.46
C ARG A 222 16.54 -4.00 -23.74
N ASN A 223 17.63 -3.31 -24.08
CA ASN A 223 18.92 -3.94 -24.38
C ASN A 223 19.60 -4.56 -23.14
N LEU A 224 19.23 -4.13 -21.93
CA LEU A 224 19.77 -4.67 -20.68
C LEU A 224 19.04 -5.92 -20.17
N LEU A 225 17.87 -6.27 -20.69
CA LEU A 225 17.11 -7.45 -20.25
C LEU A 225 17.94 -8.75 -20.32
N GLY A 226 18.56 -9.01 -21.47
CA GLY A 226 19.44 -10.17 -21.67
C GLY A 226 20.69 -10.16 -20.77
N PRO A 227 21.48 -9.08 -20.73
CA PRO A 227 22.59 -8.91 -19.80
C PRO A 227 22.22 -9.16 -18.33
N MET A 228 21.11 -8.60 -17.84
CA MET A 228 20.63 -8.81 -16.47
C MET A 228 20.37 -10.30 -16.19
N LYS A 229 19.68 -10.99 -17.11
CA LYS A 229 19.42 -12.42 -16.98
C LYS A 229 20.72 -13.23 -16.91
N ARG A 230 21.68 -12.98 -17.81
CA ARG A 230 22.97 -13.69 -17.86
C ARG A 230 23.81 -13.50 -16.59
N ILE A 231 23.75 -12.32 -15.99
CA ILE A 231 24.47 -12.02 -14.73
C ILE A 231 23.85 -12.76 -13.54
N GLY A 232 22.62 -13.27 -13.65
CA GLY A 232 21.92 -13.96 -12.57
C GLY A 232 20.99 -13.07 -11.76
N VAL A 233 20.57 -11.92 -12.31
CA VAL A 233 19.47 -11.13 -11.73
C VAL A 233 18.21 -11.98 -11.72
N LYS A 234 17.57 -12.10 -10.55
CA LYS A 234 16.38 -12.96 -10.38
C LYS A 234 15.08 -12.26 -10.77
N HIS A 235 15.02 -10.94 -10.60
CA HIS A 235 13.82 -10.16 -10.89
C HIS A 235 14.18 -8.76 -11.39
N LEU A 236 13.33 -8.21 -12.25
CA LEU A 236 13.31 -6.81 -12.64
C LEU A 236 12.01 -6.17 -12.14
N ASN A 237 12.12 -5.09 -11.38
CA ASN A 237 11.00 -4.27 -10.97
C ASN A 237 11.00 -2.97 -11.76
N LEU A 238 9.93 -2.73 -12.53
CA LEU A 238 9.68 -1.44 -13.18
C LEU A 238 8.70 -0.64 -12.32
N HIS A 239 9.06 0.59 -11.99
CA HIS A 239 8.22 1.46 -11.17
C HIS A 239 7.76 2.66 -11.99
N GLN A 240 6.46 2.96 -11.89
CA GLN A 240 5.92 4.17 -12.49
C GLN A 240 6.46 5.41 -11.76
N LEU A 241 6.93 6.39 -12.51
CA LEU A 241 7.33 7.69 -11.98
C LEU A 241 6.12 8.45 -11.43
N TYR A 242 6.37 9.30 -10.44
CA TYR A 242 5.33 10.11 -9.82
C TYR A 242 5.85 11.50 -9.45
N VAL A 243 4.95 12.48 -9.52
CA VAL A 243 5.26 13.87 -9.32
C VAL A 243 5.29 14.20 -7.83
N SER A 244 6.30 14.95 -7.43
CA SER A 244 6.43 15.51 -6.09
C SER A 244 6.95 16.94 -6.14
N ARG A 245 6.95 17.62 -4.99
CA ARG A 245 7.60 18.93 -4.87
C ARG A 245 9.09 18.90 -5.27
N GLY A 246 9.79 17.79 -5.02
CA GLY A 246 11.21 17.63 -5.33
C GLY A 246 11.53 17.49 -6.82
N ASN A 247 10.63 16.92 -7.63
CA ASN A 247 10.91 16.58 -9.03
C ASN A 247 10.01 17.27 -10.07
N HIS A 248 8.89 17.92 -9.68
CA HIS A 248 7.91 18.46 -10.62
C HIS A 248 8.51 19.38 -11.70
N ARG A 249 9.47 20.24 -11.34
CA ARG A 249 10.14 21.14 -12.31
C ARG A 249 10.96 20.36 -13.35
N ALA A 250 11.61 19.28 -12.93
CA ALA A 250 12.39 18.44 -13.83
C ALA A 250 11.49 17.64 -14.77
N PHE A 251 10.31 17.23 -14.30
CA PHE A 251 9.29 16.55 -15.10
C PHE A 251 8.61 17.50 -16.10
N GLY A 252 8.25 18.72 -15.66
CA GLY A 252 7.69 19.75 -16.54
C GLY A 252 8.63 20.10 -17.70
N ARG A 253 9.94 20.27 -17.42
CA ARG A 253 10.96 20.49 -18.48
C ARG A 253 11.12 19.33 -19.46
N ARG A 254 10.72 18.12 -19.08
CA ARG A 254 10.74 16.92 -19.94
C ARG A 254 9.42 16.67 -20.65
N GLY A 255 8.41 17.50 -20.42
CA GLY A 255 7.09 17.35 -21.01
C GLY A 255 6.32 16.14 -20.49
N TYR A 256 6.62 15.64 -19.29
CA TYR A 256 5.85 14.54 -18.70
C TYR A 256 4.45 15.01 -18.32
N THR A 257 3.48 14.10 -18.48
CA THR A 257 2.08 14.34 -18.18
C THR A 257 1.72 13.74 -16.83
N GLY A 258 1.23 14.57 -15.91
CA GLY A 258 0.68 14.13 -14.63
C GLY A 258 -0.73 13.59 -14.79
N LEU A 259 -1.03 12.51 -14.06
CA LEU A 259 -2.36 11.93 -13.96
C LEU A 259 -3.04 12.39 -12.66
N ARG A 260 -4.35 12.67 -12.71
CA ARG A 260 -5.20 13.04 -11.56
C ARG A 260 -5.56 11.81 -10.71
N LEU A 261 -4.56 11.01 -10.41
CA LEU A 261 -4.65 9.83 -9.55
C LEU A 261 -3.87 10.07 -8.25
N PRO A 262 -4.13 9.28 -7.19
CA PRO A 262 -3.33 9.33 -5.97
C PRO A 262 -1.83 9.26 -6.25
N CYS A 263 -1.06 10.13 -5.59
CA CYS A 263 0.37 10.34 -5.78
C CYS A 263 0.80 10.93 -7.14
N THR A 264 -0.12 11.34 -8.02
CA THR A 264 0.17 12.00 -9.31
C THR A 264 1.23 11.24 -10.14
N PRO A 265 0.94 10.00 -10.56
CA PRO A 265 1.83 9.26 -11.47
C PRO A 265 1.97 9.95 -12.82
N THR A 266 3.03 9.60 -13.57
CA THR A 266 3.19 10.06 -14.96
C THR A 266 2.70 9.02 -15.96
N LEU A 267 2.05 9.51 -17.02
CA LEU A 267 1.48 8.68 -18.09
C LEU A 267 2.58 7.94 -18.86
N GLU A 268 3.58 8.68 -19.32
CA GLU A 268 4.61 8.17 -20.23
C GLU A 268 5.44 7.05 -19.57
N SER A 269 5.61 7.12 -18.25
CA SER A 269 6.33 6.10 -17.48
C SER A 269 5.59 4.76 -17.45
N GLU A 270 4.26 4.76 -17.31
CA GLU A 270 3.45 3.54 -17.41
C GLU A 270 3.51 2.94 -18.80
N LEU A 271 3.29 3.76 -19.84
CA LEU A 271 3.34 3.29 -21.22
C LEU A 271 4.70 2.68 -21.58
N ALA A 272 5.79 3.33 -21.16
CA ALA A 272 7.14 2.79 -21.34
C ALA A 272 7.34 1.45 -20.60
N ALA A 273 6.82 1.32 -19.38
CA ALA A 273 6.96 0.09 -18.59
C ALA A 273 6.21 -1.07 -19.26
N LEU A 274 4.97 -0.84 -19.72
CA LEU A 274 4.18 -1.83 -20.44
C LEU A 274 4.85 -2.27 -21.75
N ARG A 275 5.47 -1.33 -22.47
CA ARG A 275 6.27 -1.64 -23.67
C ARG A 275 7.51 -2.47 -23.37
N ILE A 276 8.14 -2.31 -22.20
CA ILE A 276 9.26 -3.18 -21.78
C ILE A 276 8.77 -4.59 -21.47
N LEU A 277 7.61 -4.74 -20.83
CA LEU A 277 7.00 -6.07 -20.62
C LEU A 277 6.76 -6.76 -21.97
N ARG A 278 6.17 -6.06 -22.95
CA ARG A 278 5.93 -6.62 -24.29
C ARG A 278 7.24 -7.02 -24.98
N ALA A 279 8.25 -6.15 -24.97
CA ALA A 279 9.55 -6.45 -25.56
C ALA A 279 10.26 -7.63 -24.89
N ALA A 280 10.10 -7.82 -23.58
CA ALA A 280 10.67 -8.96 -22.86
C ALA A 280 10.02 -10.29 -23.25
N LEU A 281 8.69 -10.27 -23.45
CA LEU A 281 7.91 -11.41 -23.91
C LEU A 281 8.27 -11.76 -25.36
N ASP A 282 8.26 -10.78 -26.26
CA ASP A 282 8.62 -10.96 -27.69
C ASP A 282 10.04 -11.52 -27.85
N GLY A 283 10.97 -11.05 -27.02
CA GLY A 283 12.36 -11.50 -27.03
C GLY A 283 12.63 -12.81 -26.30
N GLY A 284 11.62 -13.41 -25.65
CA GLY A 284 11.77 -14.67 -24.91
C GLY A 284 12.86 -14.63 -23.81
N VAL A 285 13.11 -13.46 -23.19
CA VAL A 285 14.29 -13.27 -22.32
C VAL A 285 14.22 -14.11 -21.03
N GLY A 286 13.01 -14.41 -20.56
CA GLY A 286 12.78 -15.28 -19.40
C GLY A 286 13.29 -14.69 -18.07
N ILE A 287 13.48 -13.37 -17.99
CA ILE A 287 13.67 -12.66 -16.71
C ILE A 287 12.29 -12.31 -16.14
N PRO A 288 11.98 -12.66 -14.87
CA PRO A 288 10.74 -12.23 -14.25
C PRO A 288 10.68 -10.70 -14.13
N ILE A 289 9.61 -10.10 -14.63
CA ILE A 289 9.41 -8.64 -14.63
C ILE A 289 8.14 -8.32 -13.86
N ASN A 290 8.24 -7.44 -12.88
CA ASN A 290 7.11 -6.93 -12.13
C ASN A 290 6.92 -5.43 -12.43
N TYR A 291 5.73 -5.06 -12.89
CA TYR A 291 5.33 -3.66 -13.02
C TYR A 291 4.64 -3.18 -11.74
N CYS A 292 5.18 -2.12 -11.13
CA CYS A 292 4.69 -1.49 -9.93
C CYS A 292 4.10 -0.12 -10.28
N SER A 293 2.80 -0.09 -10.61
CA SER A 293 2.07 1.17 -10.80
C SER A 293 1.91 1.91 -9.48
N MET A 294 1.77 3.24 -9.55
CA MET A 294 1.54 4.04 -8.34
C MET A 294 0.17 3.78 -7.73
N THR A 295 -0.85 3.52 -8.57
CA THR A 295 -2.17 3.15 -8.07
C THR A 295 -2.15 1.85 -7.28
N TYR A 296 -1.44 0.83 -7.76
CA TYR A 296 -1.25 -0.40 -6.98
C TYR A 296 -0.58 -0.08 -5.63
N ARG A 297 0.54 0.65 -5.65
CA ARG A 297 1.33 0.97 -4.46
C ARG A 297 0.50 1.73 -3.43
N ASP A 298 -0.27 2.72 -3.86
CA ASP A 298 -1.16 3.51 -3.01
C ASP A 298 -2.25 2.61 -2.38
N ARG A 299 -2.99 1.86 -3.21
CA ARG A 299 -4.07 0.97 -2.75
C ARG A 299 -3.59 -0.07 -1.75
N VAL A 300 -2.50 -0.80 -2.05
CA VAL A 300 -1.99 -1.86 -1.15
C VAL A 300 -1.44 -1.30 0.16
N THR A 301 -0.81 -0.12 0.12
CA THR A 301 -0.29 0.54 1.32
C THR A 301 -1.43 1.00 2.23
N ALA A 302 -2.44 1.67 1.66
CA ALA A 302 -3.61 2.11 2.40
C ALA A 302 -4.40 0.92 2.99
N TRP A 303 -4.67 -0.10 2.15
CA TRP A 303 -5.37 -1.31 2.56
C TRP A 303 -4.67 -2.07 3.68
N SER A 304 -3.36 -2.36 3.53
CA SER A 304 -2.61 -3.15 4.52
C SER A 304 -2.53 -2.45 5.88
N ARG A 305 -2.32 -1.13 5.89
CA ARG A 305 -2.33 -0.32 7.12
C ARG A 305 -3.70 -0.35 7.80
N ARG A 306 -4.75 -0.11 7.03
CA ARG A 306 -6.14 -0.09 7.52
C ARG A 306 -6.53 -1.43 8.11
N ARG A 307 -6.31 -2.51 7.37
CA ARG A 307 -6.64 -3.89 7.76
C ARG A 307 -5.90 -4.31 9.03
N ARG A 308 -4.60 -3.99 9.15
CA ARG A 308 -3.80 -4.30 10.34
C ARG A 308 -4.28 -3.54 11.57
N ALA A 309 -4.56 -2.24 11.43
CA ALA A 309 -5.08 -1.45 12.53
C ALA A 309 -6.49 -1.90 12.94
N ALA A 310 -7.34 -2.28 11.97
CA ALA A 310 -8.67 -2.82 12.21
C ALA A 310 -8.61 -4.10 13.04
N ALA A 311 -7.70 -5.02 12.72
CA ALA A 311 -7.51 -6.25 13.50
C ALA A 311 -7.16 -6.00 14.98
N LEU A 312 -6.50 -4.89 15.31
CA LEU A 312 -6.17 -4.53 16.69
C LEU A 312 -7.37 -3.94 17.46
N MET A 313 -8.30 -3.30 16.74
CA MET A 313 -9.46 -2.57 17.27
C MET A 313 -10.77 -3.35 17.22
N LYS A 314 -10.83 -4.42 16.42
CA LYS A 314 -12.02 -5.25 16.17
C LYS A 314 -12.65 -5.73 17.49
N MET A 315 -13.94 -5.44 17.68
CA MET A 315 -14.76 -6.06 18.72
C MET A 315 -15.29 -7.44 18.28
N PRO A 316 -15.67 -8.33 19.21
CA PRO A 316 -16.19 -9.66 18.86
C PRO A 316 -17.39 -9.65 17.90
N CYS A 317 -18.22 -8.62 17.97
CA CYS A 317 -19.44 -8.45 17.15
C CYS A 317 -19.21 -7.65 15.86
N GLU A 318 -17.98 -7.28 15.52
CA GLU A 318 -17.64 -6.55 14.29
C GLU A 318 -17.04 -7.49 13.25
N ASP A 319 -16.84 -6.98 12.02
CA ASP A 319 -16.05 -7.63 10.96
C ASP A 319 -15.03 -6.70 10.32
N VAL A 320 -14.06 -7.30 9.62
CA VAL A 320 -13.11 -6.54 8.77
C VAL A 320 -13.46 -6.84 7.32
N THR A 321 -13.82 -5.81 6.56
CA THR A 321 -14.23 -5.93 5.16
C THR A 321 -13.06 -6.30 4.23
N GLY A 322 -13.35 -6.63 2.98
CA GLY A 322 -12.34 -6.84 1.94
C GLY A 322 -11.46 -5.60 1.74
N ALA A 323 -12.05 -4.41 1.76
CA ALA A 323 -11.35 -3.12 1.74
C ALA A 323 -10.62 -2.78 3.07
N GLY A 324 -10.75 -3.60 4.11
CA GLY A 324 -10.01 -3.47 5.36
C GLY A 324 -10.63 -2.51 6.39
N TYR A 325 -11.87 -2.07 6.21
CA TYR A 325 -12.61 -1.29 7.21
C TYR A 325 -13.16 -2.19 8.31
N LEU A 326 -13.37 -1.64 9.51
CA LEU A 326 -14.25 -2.29 10.47
C LEU A 326 -15.70 -2.03 10.09
N ARG A 327 -16.47 -3.10 10.03
CA ARG A 327 -17.92 -3.08 9.76
C ARG A 327 -18.67 -3.44 11.03
N ARG A 328 -19.66 -2.64 11.38
CA ARG A 328 -20.50 -2.85 12.55
C ARG A 328 -21.97 -2.79 12.17
N PHE A 329 -22.71 -3.80 12.57
CA PHE A 329 -24.16 -3.77 12.56
C PHE A 329 -24.68 -3.41 13.94
N ALA A 330 -25.81 -2.70 13.97
CA ALA A 330 -26.53 -2.47 15.19
C ALA A 330 -28.03 -2.60 15.00
N ILE A 331 -28.67 -3.28 15.96
CA ILE A 331 -30.12 -3.39 16.07
C ILE A 331 -30.61 -2.21 16.91
N ARG A 332 -31.62 -1.51 16.42
CA ARG A 332 -32.23 -0.37 17.11
C ARG A 332 -33.71 -0.57 17.34
N GLY A 333 -34.16 -0.01 18.45
CA GLY A 333 -35.54 -0.12 18.88
C GLY A 333 -35.75 0.39 20.31
N PRO A 334 -36.98 0.22 20.83
CA PRO A 334 -37.31 0.62 22.19
C PRO A 334 -36.44 -0.09 23.23
N ARG A 335 -36.01 0.65 24.25
CA ARG A 335 -35.12 0.15 25.32
C ARG A 335 -35.63 -1.14 25.98
N ALA A 336 -36.95 -1.26 26.21
CA ALA A 336 -37.55 -2.43 26.84
C ALA A 336 -37.40 -3.69 25.97
N GLU A 337 -37.62 -3.57 24.66
CA GLU A 337 -37.47 -4.66 23.70
C GLU A 337 -36.02 -5.11 23.59
N LEU A 338 -35.09 -4.16 23.50
CA LEU A 338 -33.66 -4.44 23.43
C LEU A 338 -33.13 -5.06 24.73
N ALA A 339 -33.66 -4.70 25.89
CA ALA A 339 -33.33 -5.33 27.17
C ALA A 339 -33.76 -6.81 27.22
N ASN A 340 -34.96 -7.11 26.69
CA ASN A 340 -35.46 -8.48 26.58
C ASN A 340 -34.63 -9.30 25.59
N LEU A 341 -34.33 -8.72 24.42
CA LEU A 341 -33.46 -9.33 23.41
C LEU A 341 -32.07 -9.64 23.99
N SER A 342 -31.43 -8.66 24.62
CA SER A 342 -30.14 -8.82 25.31
C SER A 342 -30.15 -10.00 26.29
N SER A 343 -31.21 -10.11 27.09
CA SER A 343 -31.35 -11.17 28.10
C SER A 343 -31.53 -12.55 27.45
N SER A 344 -32.27 -12.62 26.34
CA SER A 344 -32.42 -13.85 25.55
C SER A 344 -31.09 -14.29 24.92
N LEU A 345 -30.39 -13.35 24.27
CA LEU A 345 -29.10 -13.59 23.62
C LEU A 345 -28.01 -14.01 24.61
N ALA A 346 -28.02 -13.46 25.83
CA ALA A 346 -27.06 -13.83 26.88
C ALA A 346 -27.19 -15.31 27.32
N ARG A 347 -28.39 -15.89 27.26
CA ARG A 347 -28.63 -17.29 27.67
C ARG A 347 -28.20 -18.29 26.60
N ASN A 348 -28.05 -17.86 25.34
CA ASN A 348 -27.65 -18.73 24.24
C ASN A 348 -26.14 -18.71 24.05
N MET A 349 -25.47 -19.72 24.61
CA MET A 349 -24.01 -19.87 24.58
C MET A 349 -23.40 -19.93 23.16
N LYS A 350 -24.19 -20.27 22.13
CA LYS A 350 -23.70 -20.34 20.74
C LYS A 350 -23.59 -18.95 20.08
N ILE A 351 -24.41 -17.99 20.51
CA ILE A 351 -24.50 -16.64 19.89
C ILE A 351 -24.15 -15.51 20.87
N SER A 352 -23.86 -15.81 22.13
CA SER A 352 -23.52 -14.82 23.16
C SER A 352 -22.27 -13.98 22.85
N ARG A 353 -21.40 -14.46 21.96
CA ARG A 353 -20.20 -13.73 21.49
C ARG A 353 -20.44 -12.86 20.25
N LEU A 354 -21.61 -12.98 19.62
CA LEU A 354 -21.95 -12.29 18.38
C LEU A 354 -22.60 -10.92 18.62
N TRP A 355 -22.64 -10.42 19.85
CA TRP A 355 -23.23 -9.13 20.16
C TRP A 355 -22.55 -8.47 21.35
N SER A 356 -22.83 -7.18 21.53
CA SER A 356 -22.44 -6.42 22.73
C SER A 356 -23.40 -5.25 22.94
N ARG A 357 -23.59 -4.84 24.20
CA ARG A 357 -24.36 -3.62 24.51
C ARG A 357 -23.64 -2.39 23.97
N SER A 358 -24.42 -1.47 23.38
CA SER A 358 -23.96 -0.11 23.07
C SER A 358 -23.99 0.74 24.34
N ASP A 359 -23.28 1.86 24.32
CA ASP A 359 -23.42 2.92 25.33
C ASP A 359 -24.80 3.61 25.21
N ASP A 360 -25.41 3.57 24.02
CA ASP A 360 -26.78 3.99 23.77
C ASP A 360 -27.75 2.83 24.07
N PRO A 361 -28.64 2.94 25.08
CA PRO A 361 -29.57 1.87 25.43
C PRO A 361 -30.65 1.60 24.36
N SER A 362 -30.73 2.43 23.31
CA SER A 362 -31.56 2.21 22.11
C SER A 362 -30.85 1.43 21.00
N GLU A 363 -29.66 0.90 21.27
CA GLU A 363 -28.81 0.22 20.29
C GLU A 363 -28.12 -1.02 20.88
N ILE A 364 -28.07 -2.11 20.10
CA ILE A 364 -27.26 -3.30 20.39
C ILE A 364 -26.36 -3.58 19.20
N TYR A 365 -25.06 -3.70 19.43
CA TYR A 365 -24.12 -4.11 18.39
C TYR A 365 -24.23 -5.60 18.14
N CYS A 366 -24.25 -6.00 16.88
CA CYS A 366 -24.40 -7.38 16.48
C CYS A 366 -23.48 -7.71 15.29
N HIS A 367 -23.06 -8.97 15.26
CA HIS A 367 -22.37 -9.57 14.12
C HIS A 367 -23.41 -9.96 13.06
N PRO A 368 -23.11 -9.90 11.75
CA PRO A 368 -24.01 -10.35 10.67
C PRO A 368 -24.67 -11.71 10.91
N ARG A 369 -23.86 -12.72 11.27
CA ARG A 369 -24.32 -14.06 11.66
C ARG A 369 -25.36 -14.12 12.78
N LEU A 370 -25.38 -13.14 13.69
CA LEU A 370 -26.46 -13.07 14.69
C LEU A 370 -27.78 -12.70 14.02
N ILE A 371 -27.73 -11.81 13.04
CA ILE A 371 -28.92 -11.36 12.32
C ILE A 371 -29.54 -12.53 11.55
N GLU A 372 -28.73 -13.31 10.85
CA GLU A 372 -29.15 -14.56 10.20
C GLU A 372 -29.82 -15.54 11.19
N ALA A 373 -29.27 -15.65 12.41
CA ALA A 373 -29.75 -16.59 13.42
C ALA A 373 -31.05 -16.16 14.12
N LEU A 374 -31.44 -14.88 14.04
CA LEU A 374 -32.63 -14.37 14.72
C LEU A 374 -33.95 -14.80 14.05
N GLY A 375 -33.93 -15.21 12.78
CA GLY A 375 -35.09 -15.76 12.05
C GLY A 375 -36.25 -14.79 11.77
N SER A 376 -36.40 -13.73 12.58
CA SER A 376 -37.28 -12.59 12.39
C SER A 376 -36.50 -11.31 12.68
N MET A 377 -36.54 -10.37 11.75
CA MET A 377 -35.68 -9.18 11.82
C MET A 377 -36.18 -8.18 12.85
N PRO A 378 -35.30 -7.65 13.72
CA PRO A 378 -35.61 -6.46 14.50
C PRO A 378 -35.98 -5.29 13.57
N THR A 379 -36.86 -4.42 14.04
CA THR A 379 -37.55 -3.39 13.24
C THR A 379 -36.62 -2.39 12.55
N GLN A 380 -35.39 -2.19 13.06
CA GLN A 380 -34.37 -1.33 12.43
C GLN A 380 -32.94 -1.88 12.63
N VAL A 381 -32.29 -2.26 11.54
CA VAL A 381 -30.86 -2.63 11.52
C VAL A 381 -30.07 -1.54 10.83
N THR A 382 -28.87 -1.29 11.34
CA THR A 382 -28.05 -0.15 10.92
C THR A 382 -26.62 -0.58 10.71
N LEU A 383 -25.93 0.09 9.80
CA LEU A 383 -24.58 -0.23 9.36
C LEU A 383 -23.67 0.98 9.51
N ARG A 384 -22.49 0.75 10.08
CA ARG A 384 -21.42 1.73 10.23
C ARG A 384 -20.09 1.14 9.82
N TYR A 385 -19.27 1.98 9.17
CA TYR A 385 -17.89 1.66 8.86
C TYR A 385 -16.93 2.51 9.67
N PHE A 386 -15.80 1.92 10.06
CA PHE A 386 -14.73 2.63 10.73
C PHE A 386 -13.41 2.38 10.03
N GLU A 387 -12.67 3.46 9.80
CA GLU A 387 -11.28 3.37 9.40
C GLU A 387 -10.41 3.32 10.64
N CYS A 388 -9.54 2.31 10.70
CA CYS A 388 -8.55 2.19 11.76
C CYS A 388 -7.16 2.57 11.27
N GLN A 389 -6.40 3.25 12.12
CA GLN A 389 -5.03 3.65 11.84
C GLN A 389 -4.15 3.51 13.08
N LEU A 390 -2.86 3.24 12.85
CA LEU A 390 -1.83 3.31 13.88
C LEU A 390 -1.21 4.71 13.91
N ARG A 391 -0.97 5.21 15.11
CA ARG A 391 -0.42 6.56 15.36
C ARG A 391 0.57 6.53 16.54
N GLN A 392 1.48 7.50 16.56
CA GLN A 392 2.40 7.69 17.69
C GLN A 392 1.64 8.09 18.96
N GLN A 393 0.68 9.02 18.80
CA GLN A 393 -0.21 9.51 19.85
C GLN A 393 -1.63 9.69 19.29
N PRO A 394 -2.67 9.70 20.13
CA PRO A 394 -4.03 10.06 19.72
C PRO A 394 -4.08 11.49 19.18
N ASP A 395 -4.72 11.69 18.04
CA ASP A 395 -4.78 13.01 17.36
C ASP A 395 -6.16 13.68 17.49
N GLN A 396 -7.22 12.92 17.79
CA GLN A 396 -8.60 13.44 17.81
C GLN A 396 -9.28 13.24 19.16
N LYS A 397 -9.80 14.33 19.73
CA LYS A 397 -10.75 14.29 20.86
C LYS A 397 -11.98 13.46 20.45
N GLY A 398 -12.34 12.46 21.25
CA GLY A 398 -13.53 11.63 21.05
C GLY A 398 -13.33 10.38 20.18
N ALA A 399 -12.17 10.20 19.53
CA ALA A 399 -11.90 8.97 18.81
C ALA A 399 -11.60 7.82 19.79
N GLN A 400 -12.17 6.65 19.52
CA GLN A 400 -11.91 5.47 20.33
C GLN A 400 -10.50 4.96 20.03
N THR A 401 -9.72 4.78 21.09
CA THR A 401 -8.30 4.46 21.02
C THR A 401 -7.94 3.25 21.87
N LYS A 402 -6.94 2.51 21.40
CA LYS A 402 -6.36 1.38 22.13
C LYS A 402 -4.85 1.50 22.12
N ARG A 403 -4.25 1.45 23.31
CA ARG A 403 -2.79 1.45 23.47
C ARG A 403 -2.24 0.06 23.15
N ILE A 404 -1.25 0.01 22.26
CA ILE A 404 -0.56 -1.20 21.84
C ILE A 404 0.88 -1.09 22.31
N ARG A 405 1.18 -1.74 23.44
CA ARG A 405 2.56 -1.83 23.95
C ARG A 405 3.37 -2.73 23.01
N LEU A 406 4.43 -2.18 22.44
CA LEU A 406 5.38 -2.93 21.61
C LEU A 406 6.45 -3.56 22.51
N ASN A 407 7.04 -2.76 23.39
CA ASN A 407 8.01 -3.20 24.39
C ASN A 407 7.98 -2.29 25.63
N ALA A 408 9.02 -2.32 26.46
CA ALA A 408 9.12 -1.49 27.65
C ALA A 408 9.27 0.02 27.34
N GLU A 409 9.85 0.37 26.21
CA GLU A 409 10.21 1.74 25.81
C GLU A 409 9.20 2.36 24.84
N MET A 410 8.40 1.56 24.12
CA MET A 410 7.54 2.03 23.05
C MET A 410 6.11 1.47 23.14
N THR A 411 5.15 2.40 23.05
CA THR A 411 3.72 2.12 22.88
C THR A 411 3.22 2.95 21.72
N VAL A 412 2.40 2.34 20.86
CA VAL A 412 1.68 3.04 19.78
C VAL A 412 0.19 3.02 20.06
N CYS A 413 -0.56 3.87 19.38
CA CYS A 413 -2.01 3.95 19.50
C CYS A 413 -2.68 3.39 18.24
N ALA A 414 -3.64 2.50 18.39
CA ALA A 414 -4.62 2.22 17.36
C ALA A 414 -5.85 3.10 17.59
N GLN A 415 -6.27 3.83 16.58
CA GLN A 415 -7.44 4.72 16.62
C GLN A 415 -8.44 4.29 15.56
N ARG A 416 -9.74 4.31 15.88
CA ARG A 416 -10.80 4.14 14.90
C ARG A 416 -11.61 5.42 14.71
N MET A 417 -11.93 5.73 13.46
CA MET A 417 -12.70 6.90 13.04
C MET A 417 -13.92 6.44 12.24
N LEU A 418 -15.09 6.98 12.55
CA LEU A 418 -16.31 6.72 11.77
C LEU A 418 -16.11 7.21 10.32
N ARG A 419 -16.62 6.43 9.37
CA ARG A 419 -16.63 6.74 7.94
C ARG A 419 -18.01 6.52 7.37
N GLY A 420 -18.41 7.44 6.48
CA GLY A 420 -19.76 7.46 5.92
C GLY A 420 -20.81 7.92 6.93
N GLU A 421 -22.03 8.03 6.44
CA GLU A 421 -23.19 8.33 7.26
C GLU A 421 -23.85 7.07 7.80
N TYR A 422 -24.84 7.30 8.65
CA TYR A 422 -25.63 6.25 9.24
C TYR A 422 -26.51 5.57 8.19
N THR A 423 -26.29 4.28 7.95
CA THR A 423 -27.03 3.55 6.91
C THR A 423 -28.07 2.65 7.55
N TYR A 424 -29.36 2.90 7.29
CA TYR A 424 -30.43 1.99 7.69
C TYR A 424 -30.58 0.87 6.66
N LEU A 425 -30.60 -0.37 7.12
CA LEU A 425 -30.74 -1.54 6.26
C LEU A 425 -32.15 -2.10 6.38
N SER A 426 -32.76 -2.37 5.23
CA SER A 426 -33.96 -3.20 5.20
C SER A 426 -33.58 -4.67 5.50
N PRO A 427 -34.51 -5.48 6.02
CA PRO A 427 -34.31 -6.92 6.22
C PRO A 427 -33.64 -7.64 5.04
N LYS A 428 -34.06 -7.33 3.82
CA LYS A 428 -33.56 -7.95 2.58
C LYS A 428 -32.08 -7.64 2.30
N VAL A 429 -31.64 -6.42 2.60
CA VAL A 429 -30.26 -5.96 2.31
C VAL A 429 -29.25 -6.52 3.30
N VAL A 430 -29.65 -6.85 4.53
CA VAL A 430 -28.73 -7.44 5.51
C VAL A 430 -28.22 -8.80 5.07
N ASP A 431 -29.09 -9.64 4.51
CA ASP A 431 -28.73 -10.96 3.97
C ASP A 431 -27.82 -10.85 2.73
N GLU A 432 -27.97 -9.79 1.93
CA GLU A 432 -27.13 -9.51 0.76
C GLU A 432 -25.72 -9.04 1.17
N ILE A 433 -25.58 -8.17 2.19
CA ILE A 433 -24.29 -7.69 2.71
C ILE A 433 -23.51 -8.78 3.50
N ALA A 434 -24.22 -9.78 4.01
CA ALA A 434 -23.61 -10.96 4.63
C ALA A 434 -22.94 -11.90 3.61
N ARG A 435 -23.27 -11.77 2.32
CA ARG A 435 -22.67 -12.49 1.19
C ARG A 435 -21.74 -11.57 0.39
N PRO A 436 -20.83 -12.09 -0.46
CA PRO A 436 -20.12 -11.26 -1.42
C PRO A 436 -21.16 -10.55 -2.31
N LEU A 437 -21.11 -9.20 -2.37
CA LEU A 437 -22.05 -8.42 -3.17
C LEU A 437 -21.89 -8.74 -4.65
N ASP A 438 -23.00 -8.99 -5.35
CA ASP A 438 -23.03 -9.09 -6.81
C ASP A 438 -23.11 -7.68 -7.41
N PRO A 439 -22.09 -7.20 -8.14
CA PRO A 439 -22.09 -5.88 -8.74
C PRO A 439 -23.17 -5.67 -9.82
N ALA A 440 -23.88 -6.72 -10.26
CA ALA A 440 -24.99 -6.62 -11.19
C ALA A 440 -26.33 -6.20 -10.55
N GLN A 441 -26.42 -6.10 -9.22
CA GLN A 441 -27.63 -5.62 -8.54
C GLN A 441 -27.62 -4.09 -8.45
N GLU A 442 -28.47 -3.43 -9.25
CA GLU A 442 -28.76 -2.00 -9.14
C GLU A 442 -29.49 -1.71 -7.82
N ASN A 443 -28.72 -1.40 -6.79
CA ASN A 443 -29.22 -0.92 -5.51
C ASN A 443 -28.32 0.22 -5.05
N GLU A 444 -28.84 1.45 -5.11
CA GLU A 444 -28.14 2.70 -4.77
C GLU A 444 -27.47 2.63 -3.38
N LEU A 445 -28.08 1.91 -2.44
CA LEU A 445 -27.52 1.66 -1.12
C LEU A 445 -26.25 0.82 -1.19
N LEU A 446 -26.25 -0.26 -1.98
CA LEU A 446 -25.11 -1.15 -2.17
C LEU A 446 -23.96 -0.42 -2.87
N GLU A 447 -24.25 0.41 -3.87
CA GLU A 447 -23.25 1.26 -4.54
C GLU A 447 -22.58 2.24 -3.56
N SER A 448 -23.37 2.87 -2.68
CA SER A 448 -22.86 3.83 -1.70
C SER A 448 -21.89 3.20 -0.68
N ILE A 449 -22.09 1.92 -0.35
CA ILE A 449 -21.26 1.21 0.64
C ILE A 449 -20.12 0.39 0.01
N ALA A 450 -20.17 0.09 -1.29
CA ALA A 450 -19.19 -0.71 -2.00
C ALA A 450 -17.72 -0.28 -1.77
N PRO A 451 -17.37 1.03 -1.70
CA PRO A 451 -16.00 1.45 -1.41
C PRO A 451 -15.47 1.04 -0.03
N PHE A 452 -16.36 0.75 0.92
CA PHE A 452 -16.01 0.26 2.25
C PHE A 452 -15.96 -1.27 2.33
N GLU A 453 -16.59 -1.96 1.38
CA GLU A 453 -16.66 -3.42 1.35
C GLU A 453 -15.54 -4.04 0.50
N HIS A 454 -15.29 -3.48 -0.68
CA HIS A 454 -14.43 -4.07 -1.70
C HIS A 454 -13.31 -3.13 -2.14
N LEU A 455 -12.16 -3.70 -2.49
CA LEU A 455 -11.11 -2.96 -3.18
C LEU A 455 -11.50 -2.78 -4.63
N LYS A 456 -11.26 -1.59 -5.18
CA LYS A 456 -11.42 -1.33 -6.62
C LYS A 456 -10.51 -2.27 -7.42
N GLU A 457 -11.09 -2.92 -8.42
CA GLU A 457 -10.38 -3.80 -9.33
C GLU A 457 -9.72 -3.03 -10.48
N GLY A 458 -8.67 -3.62 -11.05
CA GLY A 458 -8.04 -3.18 -12.28
C GLY A 458 -7.42 -1.78 -12.24
N PHE A 459 -6.83 -1.41 -13.37
CA PHE A 459 -6.26 -0.08 -13.57
C PHE A 459 -7.40 0.96 -13.64
N PRO A 460 -7.26 2.12 -12.97
CA PRO A 460 -8.29 3.16 -13.02
C PRO A 460 -8.34 3.80 -14.41
N GLU A 461 -9.43 4.47 -14.76
CA GLU A 461 -9.41 5.39 -15.89
C GLU A 461 -8.39 6.50 -15.69
N LEU A 462 -7.74 6.93 -16.77
CA LEU A 462 -6.83 8.07 -16.73
C LEU A 462 -7.65 9.36 -16.73
N SER A 463 -7.18 10.35 -15.98
CA SER A 463 -7.77 11.70 -15.90
C SER A 463 -6.72 12.74 -15.60
#